data_AF-A0A932RYY5-F1
#
_entry.id   AF-A0A932RYY5-F1
#
_cell.length_a   1.000
_cell.length_b   1.000
_cell.length_c   1.000
_cell.angle_alpha   90.00
_cell.angle_beta   90.00
_cell.angle_gamma   90.00
#
_symmetry.space_group_name_H-M   'P 1'
#
loop_
_entity.id
_entity.type
_entity.pdbx_description
1 polymer ?
#
loop_
_entity_poly.entity_id
_entity_poly.type
_entity_poly.pdbx_seq_one_letter_code
_entity_poly.pdbx_strand_id
1 'polypeptide(L)'
;LGCPMVVGRQRVLAGQHLLAAHPDVDVIISDDGLQHYALARDVEIILFDQRGVGNGCLFPAGPLRESARRRRDFTILNAPGDVHPRGIGEPVVRMQLRTEGVVSLAQPERKLKFSDLQGKRILAAAGIGNPARFFDLLSRHGVQFERLPLPDHFAFQADFFAQKDAEIILITEKDAVKCRQLAGLREDQRIWVVPVSAHFDTRNKLGAKAEGSASFEAELLAMIAEKKNGCKAA
;
A
#
# COMPACT_ATOMS: atom_id res chain seq x y z
N LEU A 1 8.36 -11.62 0.98
CA LEU A 1 9.33 -11.14 -0.02
C LEU A 1 10.72 -11.46 0.49
N GLY A 2 11.50 -12.19 -0.29
CA GLY A 2 12.88 -12.60 0.05
C GLY A 2 13.93 -11.68 -0.57
N CYS A 3 13.68 -10.36 -0.57
CA CYS A 3 14.57 -9.37 -1.17
C CYS A 3 15.44 -8.72 -0.08
N PRO A 4 16.70 -8.37 -0.38
CA PRO A 4 17.53 -7.55 0.52
C PRO A 4 16.84 -6.25 0.92
N MET A 5 16.93 -5.87 2.20
CA MET A 5 16.33 -4.65 2.73
C MET A 5 17.32 -3.90 3.61
N VAL A 6 17.37 -2.57 3.47
CA VAL A 6 18.15 -1.68 4.31
C VAL A 6 17.29 -0.51 4.78
N VAL A 7 17.46 -0.08 6.03
CA VAL A 7 16.79 1.10 6.60
C VAL A 7 17.85 2.09 7.02
N GLY A 8 17.85 3.30 6.44
CA GLY A 8 18.81 4.33 6.83
C GLY A 8 18.43 5.72 6.33
N ARG A 9 18.37 6.71 7.23
CA ARG A 9 17.89 8.08 6.94
C ARG A 9 18.54 8.71 5.71
N GLN A 10 19.84 8.49 5.53
CA GLN A 10 20.60 8.94 4.36
C GLN A 10 20.49 7.89 3.25
N ARG A 11 19.53 8.05 2.33
CA ARG A 11 19.19 7.02 1.33
C ARG A 11 20.33 6.66 0.39
N VAL A 12 21.21 7.62 0.08
CA VAL A 12 22.41 7.37 -0.73
C VAL A 12 23.35 6.38 -0.03
N LEU A 13 23.67 6.63 1.24
CA LEU A 13 24.51 5.72 2.03
C LEU A 13 23.85 4.35 2.23
N ALA A 14 22.53 4.33 2.45
CA ALA A 14 21.79 3.08 2.55
C ALA A 14 21.85 2.27 1.25
N GLY A 15 21.68 2.92 0.09
CA GLY A 15 21.80 2.29 -1.23
C GLY A 15 23.21 1.76 -1.50
N GLN A 16 24.25 2.54 -1.18
CA GLN A 16 25.64 2.09 -1.30
C GLN A 16 25.93 0.88 -0.40
N HIS A 17 25.45 0.89 0.84
CA HIS A 17 25.57 -0.25 1.74
C HIS A 17 24.87 -1.50 1.20
N LEU A 18 23.66 -1.34 0.65
CA LEU A 18 22.90 -2.43 0.02
C LEU A 18 23.68 -3.07 -1.13
N LEU A 19 24.23 -2.25 -2.03
CA LEU A 19 25.00 -2.72 -3.19
C LEU A 19 26.31 -3.38 -2.79
N ALA A 20 26.96 -2.89 -1.72
CA ALA A 20 28.17 -3.52 -1.20
C ALA A 20 27.89 -4.91 -0.58
N ALA A 21 26.76 -5.05 0.12
CA ALA A 21 26.35 -6.32 0.73
C ALA A 21 25.72 -7.30 -0.28
N HIS A 22 25.10 -6.78 -1.33
CA HIS A 22 24.41 -7.54 -2.38
C HIS A 22 24.79 -7.03 -3.77
N PRO A 23 25.99 -7.38 -4.29
CA PRO A 23 26.49 -6.89 -5.57
C PRO A 23 25.68 -7.33 -6.79
N ASP A 24 24.82 -8.34 -6.62
CA ASP A 24 23.88 -8.87 -7.61
C ASP A 24 22.59 -8.05 -7.75
N VAL A 25 22.37 -7.06 -6.87
CA VAL A 25 21.20 -6.17 -6.94
C VAL A 25 21.30 -5.28 -8.18
N ASP A 26 20.38 -5.50 -9.11
CA ASP A 26 20.25 -4.71 -10.34
C ASP A 26 19.24 -3.55 -10.24
N VAL A 27 18.33 -3.59 -9.27
CA VAL A 27 17.23 -2.62 -9.11
C VAL A 27 17.03 -2.32 -7.63
N ILE A 28 17.00 -1.02 -7.29
CA ILE A 28 16.69 -0.54 -5.94
C ILE A 28 15.31 0.14 -5.97
N ILE A 29 14.42 -0.28 -5.07
CA ILE A 29 13.14 0.38 -4.83
C ILE A 29 13.26 1.21 -3.55
N SER A 30 13.12 2.53 -3.65
CA SER A 30 13.07 3.41 -2.49
C SER A 30 11.61 3.70 -2.12
N ASP A 31 11.11 3.03 -1.08
CA ASP A 31 9.83 3.37 -0.46
C ASP A 31 9.86 4.80 0.13
N ASP A 32 8.80 5.57 -0.07
CA ASP A 32 8.71 7.01 0.25
C ASP A 32 9.94 7.85 -0.20
N GLY A 33 10.54 7.48 -1.34
CA GLY A 33 11.81 8.05 -1.82
C GLY A 33 11.73 9.44 -2.49
N LEU A 34 10.53 9.91 -2.85
CA LEU A 34 10.36 11.06 -3.75
C LEU A 34 10.90 12.39 -3.20
N GLN A 35 10.85 12.58 -1.88
CA GLN A 35 11.37 13.78 -1.21
C GLN A 35 12.88 13.70 -0.89
N HIS A 36 13.52 12.55 -1.13
CA HIS A 36 14.95 12.36 -0.89
C HIS A 36 15.77 12.80 -2.11
N TYR A 37 15.81 14.11 -2.40
CA TYR A 37 16.42 14.66 -3.60
C TYR A 37 17.90 14.31 -3.82
N ALA A 38 18.66 14.06 -2.75
CA ALA A 38 20.05 13.64 -2.84
C ALA A 38 20.23 12.23 -3.46
N LEU A 39 19.19 11.39 -3.43
CA LEU A 39 19.20 10.09 -4.11
C LEU A 39 18.82 10.30 -5.58
N ALA A 40 19.74 10.00 -6.48
CA ALA A 40 19.44 9.94 -7.91
C ALA A 40 18.40 8.84 -8.18
N ARG A 41 17.47 9.10 -9.11
CA ARG A 41 16.37 8.18 -9.45
C ARG A 41 16.18 8.15 -10.96
N ASP A 42 16.26 6.96 -11.54
CA ASP A 42 16.00 6.75 -12.97
C ASP A 42 14.52 6.78 -13.30
N VAL A 43 13.69 6.28 -12.38
CA VAL A 43 12.23 6.18 -12.50
C VAL A 43 11.55 6.73 -11.25
N GLU A 44 10.55 7.59 -11.43
CA GLU A 44 9.74 8.17 -10.36
C GLU A 44 8.27 7.80 -10.53
N ILE A 45 7.74 7.03 -9.58
CA ILE A 45 6.35 6.60 -9.54
C ILE A 45 5.64 7.33 -8.41
N ILE A 46 4.53 8.00 -8.71
CA ILE A 46 3.74 8.74 -7.72
C ILE A 46 2.43 8.02 -7.44
N LEU A 47 2.09 7.83 -6.17
CA LEU A 47 0.81 7.25 -5.77
C LEU A 47 -0.19 8.34 -5.39
N PHE A 48 -1.39 8.26 -5.95
CA PHE A 48 -2.56 9.00 -5.49
C PHE A 48 -3.67 8.02 -5.09
N ASP A 49 -4.50 8.41 -4.12
CA ASP A 49 -5.80 7.78 -3.92
C ASP A 49 -6.93 8.62 -4.53
N GLN A 50 -8.18 8.22 -4.29
CA GLN A 50 -9.37 8.92 -4.79
C GLN A 50 -9.47 10.41 -4.44
N ARG A 51 -8.71 10.91 -3.43
CA ARG A 51 -8.65 12.34 -3.08
C ARG A 51 -7.85 13.15 -4.11
N GLY A 52 -6.98 12.50 -4.89
CA GLY A 52 -6.08 13.15 -5.83
C GLY A 52 -5.28 14.27 -5.17
N VAL A 53 -5.33 15.46 -5.77
CA VAL A 53 -4.57 16.64 -5.30
C VAL A 53 -5.22 17.38 -4.13
N GLY A 54 -6.40 16.96 -3.67
CA GLY A 54 -7.17 17.67 -2.65
C GLY A 54 -7.52 19.09 -3.08
N ASN A 55 -7.17 20.09 -2.28
CA ASN A 55 -7.36 21.50 -2.62
C ASN A 55 -6.23 22.09 -3.50
N GLY A 56 -5.25 21.28 -3.91
CA GLY A 56 -4.13 21.71 -4.77
C GLY A 56 -3.05 22.53 -4.06
N CYS A 57 -3.20 22.82 -2.77
CA CYS A 57 -2.23 23.60 -2.00
C CYS A 57 -1.18 22.71 -1.33
N LEU A 58 0.02 23.26 -1.15
CA LEU A 58 1.05 22.66 -0.31
C LEU A 58 0.68 22.76 1.17
N PHE A 59 1.23 21.86 1.97
CA PHE A 59 1.18 21.94 3.42
C PHE A 59 1.75 23.28 3.93
N PRO A 60 1.11 23.96 4.92
CA PRO A 60 -0.07 23.53 5.69
C PRO A 60 -1.43 23.91 5.08
N ALA A 61 -1.45 24.71 4.01
CA ALA A 61 -2.70 25.15 3.38
C ALA A 61 -3.45 24.02 2.67
N GLY A 62 -2.77 22.91 2.35
CA GLY A 62 -3.34 21.72 1.74
C GLY A 62 -2.57 20.44 2.08
N PRO A 63 -2.98 19.28 1.55
CA PRO A 63 -2.39 17.98 1.90
C PRO A 63 -1.10 17.66 1.13
N LEU A 64 -0.74 18.45 0.12
CA LEU A 64 0.40 18.13 -0.75
C LEU A 64 1.73 18.46 -0.06
N ARG A 65 2.68 17.52 -0.09
CA ARG A 65 4.08 17.77 0.34
C ARG A 65 4.90 18.49 -0.73
N GLU A 66 4.53 18.29 -2.00
CA GLU A 66 5.17 18.86 -3.17
C GLU A 66 4.12 19.18 -4.23
N SER A 67 4.49 20.00 -5.21
CA SER A 67 3.60 20.37 -6.30
C SER A 67 3.08 19.13 -7.03
N ALA A 68 1.76 19.10 -7.27
CA ALA A 68 1.13 18.10 -8.12
C ALA A 68 1.62 18.13 -9.58
N ARG A 69 2.50 19.08 -9.96
CA ARG A 69 3.17 19.19 -11.26
C ARG A 69 4.62 18.67 -11.28
N ARG A 70 5.14 18.09 -10.18
CA ARG A 70 6.52 17.57 -10.13
C ARG A 70 6.81 16.55 -11.26
N ARG A 71 8.08 16.37 -11.63
CA ARG A 71 8.46 15.30 -12.55
C ARG A 71 7.97 13.94 -12.01
N ARG A 72 7.53 13.07 -12.93
CA ARG A 72 7.22 11.66 -12.70
C ARG A 72 7.29 10.91 -14.03
N ASP A 73 7.42 9.60 -13.95
CA ASP A 73 7.33 8.68 -15.09
C ASP A 73 5.95 8.00 -15.11
N PHE A 74 5.40 7.67 -13.93
CA PHE A 74 4.04 7.14 -13.79
C PHE A 74 3.29 7.73 -12.61
N THR A 75 1.97 7.77 -12.72
CA THR A 75 1.05 7.92 -11.61
C THR A 75 0.29 6.62 -11.38
N ILE A 76 0.37 6.05 -10.18
CA ILE A 76 -0.51 4.98 -9.74
C ILE A 76 -1.71 5.58 -9.03
N LEU A 77 -2.91 5.35 -9.55
CA LEU A 77 -4.17 5.76 -8.94
C LEU A 77 -4.82 4.59 -8.21
N ASN A 78 -4.79 4.64 -6.88
CA ASN A 78 -5.43 3.69 -5.99
C ASN A 78 -6.85 4.15 -5.61
N ALA A 79 -7.80 3.95 -6.53
CA ALA A 79 -9.18 4.39 -6.38
C ALA A 79 -10.18 3.30 -6.81
N PRO A 80 -11.36 3.22 -6.16
CA PRO A 80 -12.41 2.31 -6.58
C PRO A 80 -13.09 2.76 -7.88
N GLY A 81 -13.48 1.79 -8.71
CA GLY A 81 -14.24 2.03 -9.94
C GLY A 81 -13.56 3.00 -10.90
N ASP A 82 -14.37 3.82 -11.58
CA ASP A 82 -13.91 4.75 -12.61
C ASP A 82 -13.51 6.13 -12.06
N VAL A 83 -13.48 6.31 -10.73
CA VAL A 83 -13.12 7.59 -10.10
C VAL A 83 -11.76 8.05 -10.62
N HIS A 84 -11.74 9.22 -11.25
CA HIS A 84 -10.52 9.83 -11.79
C HIS A 84 -10.39 11.26 -11.25
N PRO A 85 -9.62 11.48 -10.19
CA PRO A 85 -9.51 12.80 -9.60
C PRO A 85 -8.75 13.74 -10.55
N ARG A 86 -9.20 15.00 -10.62
CA ARG A 86 -8.56 16.02 -11.46
C ARG A 86 -7.17 16.38 -10.92
N GLY A 87 -6.28 16.80 -11.82
CA GLY A 87 -4.98 17.37 -11.47
C GLY A 87 -3.90 16.35 -11.10
N ILE A 88 -4.19 15.05 -11.19
CA ILE A 88 -3.15 14.03 -11.18
C ILE A 88 -2.44 14.02 -12.54
N GLY A 89 -1.13 13.76 -12.55
CA GLY A 89 -0.34 13.78 -13.79
C GLY A 89 -0.38 12.46 -14.53
N GLU A 90 -0.42 12.50 -15.86
CA GLU A 90 -0.33 11.33 -16.73
C GLU A 90 1.13 10.87 -16.92
N PRO A 91 1.37 9.60 -17.31
CA PRO A 91 0.38 8.53 -17.52
C PRO A 91 -0.17 7.95 -16.20
N VAL A 92 -1.47 7.67 -16.15
CA VAL A 92 -2.15 7.08 -14.98
C VAL A 92 -2.40 5.58 -15.16
N VAL A 93 -1.87 4.79 -14.23
CA VAL A 93 -2.14 3.36 -14.08
C VAL A 93 -3.10 3.17 -12.90
N ARG A 94 -4.22 2.50 -13.12
CA ARG A 94 -5.18 2.22 -12.05
C ARG A 94 -4.73 1.00 -11.25
N MET A 95 -4.82 1.11 -9.93
CA MET A 95 -4.57 0.03 -8.99
C MET A 95 -5.79 -0.12 -8.07
N GLN A 96 -6.15 -1.36 -7.78
CA GLN A 96 -7.14 -1.70 -6.77
C GLN A 96 -6.55 -2.69 -5.79
N LEU A 97 -6.82 -2.49 -4.50
CA LEU A 97 -6.54 -3.48 -3.48
C LEU A 97 -7.68 -4.50 -3.48
N ARG A 98 -7.32 -5.77 -3.61
CA ARG A 98 -8.25 -6.90 -3.49
C ARG A 98 -7.89 -7.73 -2.28
N THR A 99 -8.89 -8.42 -1.75
CA THR A 99 -8.75 -9.36 -0.65
C THR A 99 -9.71 -10.51 -0.87
N GLU A 100 -9.31 -11.71 -0.44
CA GLU A 100 -10.08 -12.94 -0.64
C GLU A 100 -10.70 -13.47 0.67
N GLY A 101 -10.32 -12.88 1.80
CA GLY A 101 -10.74 -13.32 3.12
C GLY A 101 -9.84 -12.76 4.21
N VAL A 102 -9.77 -13.47 5.32
CA VAL A 102 -9.01 -13.06 6.51
C VAL A 102 -8.16 -14.21 7.01
N VAL A 103 -7.02 -13.90 7.61
CA VAL A 103 -6.10 -14.88 8.21
C VAL A 103 -5.95 -14.61 9.69
N SER A 104 -5.86 -15.66 10.51
CA SER A 104 -5.67 -15.45 11.95
C SER A 104 -4.30 -14.84 12.22
N LEU A 105 -4.23 -13.88 13.15
CA LEU A 105 -2.97 -13.32 13.59
C LEU A 105 -2.12 -14.35 14.34
N ALA A 106 -2.77 -15.14 15.20
CA ALA A 106 -2.14 -16.14 16.04
C ALA A 106 -1.77 -17.43 15.29
N GLN A 107 -2.58 -17.80 14.29
CA GLN A 107 -2.46 -19.04 13.51
C GLN A 107 -2.57 -18.74 12.00
N PRO A 108 -1.51 -18.26 11.32
CA PRO A 108 -1.58 -17.78 9.93
C PRO A 108 -2.09 -18.80 8.89
N GLU A 109 -2.01 -20.10 9.20
CA GLU A 109 -2.58 -21.20 8.42
C GLU A 109 -4.12 -21.23 8.46
N ARG A 110 -4.73 -20.67 9.51
CA ARG A 110 -6.17 -20.58 9.67
C ARG A 110 -6.70 -19.39 8.88
N LYS A 111 -7.49 -19.69 7.84
CA LYS A 111 -8.09 -18.70 6.93
C LYS A 111 -9.61 -18.81 6.97
N LEU A 112 -10.29 -17.68 6.88
CA LEU A 112 -11.74 -17.60 6.73
C LEU A 112 -12.08 -16.77 5.50
N LYS A 113 -13.17 -17.14 4.81
CA LYS A 113 -13.81 -16.32 3.79
C LYS A 113 -14.71 -15.29 4.47
N PHE A 114 -15.06 -14.22 3.75
CA PHE A 114 -16.02 -13.24 4.26
C PHE A 114 -17.41 -13.83 4.55
N SER A 115 -17.78 -14.93 3.88
CA SER A 115 -19.01 -15.68 4.17
C SER A 115 -19.03 -16.31 5.56
N ASP A 116 -17.86 -16.69 6.09
CA ASP A 116 -17.75 -17.35 7.40
C ASP A 116 -17.89 -16.34 8.56
N LEU A 117 -17.88 -15.05 8.24
CA LEU A 117 -18.01 -13.95 9.19
C LEU A 117 -19.49 -13.55 9.41
N GLN A 118 -20.43 -14.11 8.64
CA GLN A 118 -21.84 -13.73 8.74
C GLN A 118 -22.42 -14.08 10.11
N GLY A 119 -23.17 -13.13 10.68
CA GLY A 119 -23.80 -13.28 12.00
C GLY A 119 -22.84 -13.18 13.20
N LYS A 120 -21.55 -12.89 12.98
CA LYS A 120 -20.57 -12.70 14.06
C LYS A 120 -20.55 -11.27 14.57
N ARG A 121 -20.23 -11.10 15.85
CA ARG A 121 -19.94 -9.77 16.43
C ARG A 121 -18.52 -9.36 16.04
N ILE A 122 -18.43 -8.47 15.05
CA ILE A 122 -17.15 -8.07 14.45
C ILE A 122 -16.80 -6.65 14.82
N LEU A 123 -15.56 -6.44 15.25
CA LEU A 123 -14.93 -5.13 15.39
C LEU A 123 -13.87 -4.98 14.29
N ALA A 124 -13.89 -3.90 13.52
CA ALA A 124 -12.84 -3.59 12.56
C ALA A 124 -12.01 -2.40 13.06
N ALA A 125 -10.71 -2.59 13.26
CA ALA A 125 -9.79 -1.56 13.75
C ALA A 125 -8.70 -1.24 12.72
N ALA A 126 -8.42 0.06 12.52
CA ALA A 126 -7.39 0.49 11.55
C ALA A 126 -6.67 1.77 12.01
N GLY A 127 -5.35 1.66 12.17
CA GLY A 127 -4.41 2.74 12.53
C GLY A 127 -3.54 3.17 11.35
N ILE A 128 -4.19 3.46 10.21
CA ILE A 128 -3.56 3.86 8.95
C ILE A 128 -4.02 5.26 8.55
N GLY A 129 -3.30 5.94 7.64
CA GLY A 129 -3.59 7.33 7.24
C GLY A 129 -4.99 7.60 6.64
N ASN A 130 -5.74 6.57 6.25
CA ASN A 130 -7.15 6.68 5.90
C ASN A 130 -7.93 5.41 6.29
N PRO A 131 -8.41 5.30 7.55
CA PRO A 131 -9.12 4.11 8.05
C PRO A 131 -10.40 3.80 7.28
N ALA A 132 -11.07 4.82 6.73
CA ALA A 132 -12.32 4.64 5.97
C ALA A 132 -12.15 3.67 4.80
N ARG A 133 -10.98 3.66 4.14
CA ARG A 133 -10.69 2.74 3.03
C ARG A 133 -10.72 1.27 3.45
N PHE A 134 -10.26 0.97 4.66
CA PHE A 134 -10.30 -0.37 5.21
C PHE A 134 -11.74 -0.81 5.49
N PHE A 135 -12.55 0.08 6.09
CA PHE A 135 -13.95 -0.20 6.35
C PHE A 135 -14.76 -0.35 5.05
N ASP A 136 -14.55 0.53 4.07
CA ASP A 136 -15.22 0.44 2.77
C ASP A 136 -14.88 -0.86 2.04
N LEU A 137 -13.63 -1.34 2.16
CA LEU A 137 -13.23 -2.65 1.63
C LEU A 137 -14.07 -3.77 2.25
N LEU A 138 -14.15 -3.82 3.58
CA LEU A 138 -14.93 -4.84 4.29
C LEU A 138 -16.43 -4.77 3.96
N SER A 139 -17.00 -3.56 3.89
CA SER A 139 -18.41 -3.35 3.54
C SER A 139 -18.72 -3.81 2.11
N ARG A 140 -17.82 -3.64 1.15
CA ARG A 140 -17.98 -4.17 -0.22
C ARG A 140 -18.02 -5.69 -0.28
N HIS A 141 -17.41 -6.36 0.69
CA HIS A 141 -17.49 -7.81 0.85
C HIS A 141 -18.68 -8.27 1.72
N GLY A 142 -19.62 -7.37 2.04
CA GLY A 142 -20.84 -7.69 2.78
C GLY A 142 -20.62 -8.00 4.26
N VAL A 143 -19.49 -7.59 4.82
CA VAL A 143 -19.21 -7.78 6.25
C VAL A 143 -19.91 -6.68 7.05
N GLN A 144 -20.62 -7.07 8.11
CA GLN A 144 -21.19 -6.14 9.11
C GLN A 144 -20.27 -6.07 10.33
N PHE A 145 -19.93 -4.87 10.78
CA PHE A 145 -18.94 -4.67 11.83
C PHE A 145 -19.07 -3.31 12.53
N GLU A 146 -18.61 -3.23 13.77
CA GLU A 146 -18.34 -1.98 14.49
C GLU A 146 -17.03 -1.38 13.97
N ARG A 147 -17.00 -0.06 13.73
CA ARG A 147 -15.82 0.66 13.25
C ARG A 147 -15.02 1.23 14.41
N LEU A 148 -13.72 0.92 14.46
CA LEU A 148 -12.75 1.53 15.37
C LEU A 148 -11.63 2.21 14.58
N PRO A 149 -11.83 3.46 14.12
CA PRO A 149 -10.74 4.24 13.53
C PRO A 149 -9.71 4.59 14.59
N LEU A 150 -8.43 4.42 14.27
CA LEU A 150 -7.30 4.76 15.13
C LEU A 150 -6.41 5.78 14.42
N PRO A 151 -5.65 6.62 15.16
CA PRO A 151 -4.64 7.50 14.59
C PRO A 151 -3.65 6.75 13.69
N ASP A 152 -3.13 7.41 12.65
CA ASP A 152 -2.05 6.79 11.86
C ASP A 152 -0.85 6.54 12.77
N HIS A 153 -0.16 5.42 12.52
CA HIS A 153 0.92 4.94 13.37
C HIS A 153 0.51 4.65 14.83
N PHE A 154 -0.78 4.38 15.11
CA PHE A 154 -1.26 4.03 16.46
C PHE A 154 -0.36 2.99 17.15
N ALA A 155 0.00 3.28 18.39
CA ALA A 155 0.83 2.42 19.24
C ALA A 155 -0.08 1.53 20.10
N PHE A 156 -0.12 0.25 19.77
CA PHE A 156 -0.91 -0.73 20.51
C PHE A 156 -0.29 -1.05 21.87
N GLN A 157 -1.15 -1.35 22.84
CA GLN A 157 -0.80 -1.98 24.12
C GLN A 157 -1.29 -3.44 24.10
N ALA A 158 -0.65 -4.30 24.90
CA ALA A 158 -0.90 -5.75 24.84
C ALA A 158 -2.34 -6.17 25.19
N ASP A 159 -3.04 -5.35 25.97
CA ASP A 159 -4.41 -5.55 26.45
C ASP A 159 -5.44 -4.68 25.73
N PHE A 160 -5.06 -4.02 24.64
CA PHE A 160 -5.89 -3.02 23.95
C PHE A 160 -7.30 -3.51 23.59
N PHE A 161 -7.45 -4.80 23.27
CA PHE A 161 -8.74 -5.41 22.93
C PHE A 161 -9.38 -6.21 24.08
N ALA A 162 -8.80 -6.23 25.28
CA ALA A 162 -9.27 -7.07 26.38
C ALA A 162 -10.73 -6.80 26.78
N GLN A 163 -11.14 -5.51 26.77
CA GLN A 163 -12.49 -5.08 27.14
C GLN A 163 -13.43 -4.95 25.93
N LYS A 164 -13.02 -5.40 24.74
CA LYS A 164 -13.86 -5.34 23.54
C LYS A 164 -14.71 -6.59 23.42
N ASP A 165 -16.02 -6.40 23.40
CA ASP A 165 -16.99 -7.48 23.19
C ASP A 165 -17.15 -7.79 21.70
N ALA A 166 -16.19 -8.55 21.16
CA ALA A 166 -16.18 -9.01 19.79
C ALA A 166 -15.80 -10.49 19.73
N GLU A 167 -16.41 -11.23 18.81
CA GLU A 167 -15.98 -12.59 18.46
C GLU A 167 -14.80 -12.55 17.49
N ILE A 168 -14.77 -11.53 16.62
CA ILE A 168 -13.75 -11.34 15.58
C ILE A 168 -13.32 -9.87 15.56
N ILE A 169 -12.01 -9.65 15.54
CA ILE A 169 -11.38 -8.34 15.44
C ILE A 169 -10.58 -8.32 14.13
N LEU A 170 -11.04 -7.55 13.15
CA LEU A 170 -10.38 -7.39 11.86
C LEU A 170 -9.40 -6.21 11.91
N ILE A 171 -8.14 -6.46 11.55
CA ILE A 171 -7.10 -5.42 11.47
C ILE A 171 -6.40 -5.42 10.11
N THR A 172 -5.74 -4.31 9.81
CA THR A 172 -4.89 -4.17 8.61
C THR A 172 -3.58 -4.95 8.77
N GLU A 173 -2.90 -5.27 7.66
CA GLU A 173 -1.56 -5.86 7.70
C GLU A 173 -0.52 -4.94 8.38
N LYS A 174 -0.63 -3.61 8.21
CA LYS A 174 0.24 -2.62 8.86
C LYS A 174 0.10 -2.66 10.38
N ASP A 175 -1.13 -2.79 10.88
CA ASP A 175 -1.38 -2.90 12.32
C ASP A 175 -0.99 -4.28 12.85
N ALA A 176 -1.17 -5.34 12.06
CA ALA A 176 -0.74 -6.69 12.42
C ALA A 176 0.76 -6.80 12.72
N VAL A 177 1.61 -6.06 11.99
CA VAL A 177 3.06 -6.00 12.27
C VAL A 177 3.33 -5.54 13.71
N LYS A 178 2.57 -4.55 14.21
CA LYS A 178 2.71 -4.05 15.59
C LYS A 178 2.11 -5.03 16.59
N CYS A 179 0.93 -5.57 16.30
CA CYS A 179 0.27 -6.53 17.20
C CYS A 179 1.08 -7.81 17.39
N ARG A 180 1.79 -8.29 16.36
CA ARG A 180 2.68 -9.47 16.47
C ARG A 180 3.83 -9.28 17.46
N GLN A 181 4.23 -8.04 17.75
CA GLN A 181 5.29 -7.73 18.70
C GLN A 181 4.83 -7.76 20.16
N LEU A 182 3.52 -7.86 20.40
CA LEU A 182 2.90 -7.78 21.73
C LEU A 182 2.23 -9.11 22.05
N ALA A 183 2.76 -9.86 23.03
CA ALA A 183 2.30 -11.22 23.34
C ALA A 183 0.77 -11.32 23.52
N GLY A 184 0.18 -10.39 24.29
CA GLY A 184 -1.27 -10.36 24.53
C GLY A 184 -2.13 -10.21 23.28
N LEU A 185 -1.65 -9.49 22.26
CA LEU A 185 -2.35 -9.36 20.97
C LEU A 185 -1.99 -10.48 20.00
N ARG A 186 -0.73 -10.89 19.97
CA ARG A 186 -0.24 -11.98 19.12
C ARG A 186 -0.99 -13.29 19.39
N GLU A 187 -1.36 -13.54 20.63
CA GLU A 187 -1.99 -14.79 21.08
C GLU A 187 -3.52 -14.70 21.13
N ASP A 188 -4.11 -13.50 20.98
CA ASP A 188 -5.56 -13.31 20.95
C ASP A 188 -6.18 -13.94 19.69
N GLN A 189 -6.90 -15.04 19.91
CA GLN A 189 -7.55 -15.83 18.86
C GLN A 189 -8.68 -15.08 18.13
N ARG A 190 -9.13 -13.96 18.69
CA ARG A 190 -10.14 -13.10 18.07
C ARG A 190 -9.54 -12.21 16.99
N ILE A 191 -8.21 -12.04 16.91
CA ILE A 191 -7.60 -11.09 15.97
C ILE A 191 -7.31 -11.77 14.63
N TRP A 192 -7.83 -11.16 13.57
CA TRP A 192 -7.68 -11.58 12.19
C TRP A 192 -7.17 -10.42 11.34
N VAL A 193 -6.24 -10.73 10.46
CA VAL A 193 -5.64 -9.81 9.51
C VAL A 193 -6.39 -9.92 8.19
N VAL A 194 -6.67 -8.78 7.57
CA VAL A 194 -7.24 -8.72 6.22
C VAL A 194 -6.10 -8.49 5.23
N PRO A 195 -5.54 -9.56 4.62
CA PRO A 195 -4.49 -9.40 3.63
C PRO A 195 -5.03 -8.71 2.38
N VAL A 196 -4.24 -7.81 1.80
CA VAL A 196 -4.57 -7.16 0.54
C VAL A 196 -3.50 -7.41 -0.51
N SER A 197 -3.93 -7.52 -1.76
CA SER A 197 -3.04 -7.64 -2.91
C SER A 197 -3.35 -6.53 -3.91
N ALA A 198 -2.31 -5.82 -4.34
CA ALA A 198 -2.42 -4.80 -5.37
C ALA A 198 -2.67 -5.45 -6.73
N HIS A 199 -3.73 -5.02 -7.40
CA HIS A 199 -4.08 -5.43 -8.75
C HIS A 199 -4.09 -4.21 -9.65
N PHE A 200 -3.33 -4.24 -10.73
CA PHE A 200 -3.25 -3.16 -11.70
C PHE A 200 -4.19 -3.45 -12.87
N ASP A 201 -4.93 -2.42 -13.31
CA ASP A 201 -5.75 -2.53 -14.52
C ASP A 201 -4.83 -2.43 -15.74
N THR A 202 -4.87 -3.43 -16.62
CA THR A 202 -4.06 -3.48 -17.84
C THR A 202 -4.71 -2.72 -19.00
N ARG A 203 -5.89 -2.10 -18.80
CA ARG A 203 -6.53 -1.27 -19.82
C ARG A 203 -5.74 0.01 -20.05
N ASN A 204 -4.91 0.02 -21.08
CA ASN A 204 -4.20 1.20 -21.52
C ASN A 204 -5.12 2.19 -22.23
N LYS A 205 -4.92 3.48 -21.90
CA LYS A 205 -5.41 4.70 -22.56
C LYS A 205 -6.90 4.69 -22.98
N LEU A 206 -7.72 5.43 -22.21
CA LEU A 206 -9.03 5.93 -22.66
C LEU A 206 -9.95 4.85 -23.28
N GLY A 207 -10.51 3.95 -22.45
CA GLY A 207 -11.76 3.26 -22.79
C GLY A 207 -11.76 2.25 -23.95
N ALA A 208 -10.65 1.99 -24.63
CA ALA A 208 -10.58 0.93 -25.64
C ALA A 208 -10.06 -0.39 -25.03
N LYS A 209 -10.77 -1.49 -25.28
CA LYS A 209 -10.20 -2.83 -25.11
C LYS A 209 -9.04 -2.95 -26.09
N ALA A 210 -7.80 -2.99 -25.59
CA ALA A 210 -6.64 -3.21 -26.44
C ALA A 210 -6.50 -4.70 -26.74
N GLU A 211 -6.82 -5.10 -27.97
CA GLU A 211 -6.09 -6.20 -28.58
C GLU A 211 -4.66 -5.69 -28.84
N GLY A 212 -3.70 -6.13 -28.03
CA GLY A 212 -2.26 -6.04 -28.36
C GLY A 212 -1.38 -5.01 -27.63
N SER A 213 -1.78 -4.34 -26.54
CA SER A 213 -0.88 -3.44 -25.78
C SER A 213 -0.30 -4.09 -24.51
N ALA A 214 1.00 -3.91 -24.28
CA ALA A 214 1.75 -4.44 -23.13
C ALA A 214 1.14 -4.02 -21.76
N SER A 215 1.20 -4.90 -20.76
CA SER A 215 0.74 -4.62 -19.38
C SER A 215 1.62 -3.56 -18.71
N PHE A 216 1.11 -2.88 -17.66
CA PHE A 216 1.92 -1.97 -16.82
C PHE A 216 3.26 -2.59 -16.39
N GLU A 217 3.25 -3.88 -16.05
CA GLU A 217 4.47 -4.62 -15.69
C GLU A 217 5.46 -4.66 -16.86
N ALA A 218 4.99 -4.93 -18.07
CA ALA A 218 5.84 -4.95 -19.26
C ALA A 218 6.38 -3.56 -19.61
N GLU A 219 5.59 -2.49 -19.46
CA GLU A 219 6.06 -1.11 -19.65
C GLU A 219 7.11 -0.72 -18.60
N LEU A 220 6.86 -1.03 -17.33
CA LEU A 220 7.81 -0.76 -16.25
C LEU A 220 9.12 -1.54 -16.46
N LEU A 221 9.04 -2.82 -16.82
CA LEU A 221 10.21 -3.65 -17.11
C LEU A 221 10.98 -3.13 -18.34
N ALA A 222 10.28 -2.69 -19.39
CA ALA A 222 10.91 -2.09 -20.56
C ALA A 222 11.66 -0.80 -20.19
N MET A 223 11.06 0.08 -19.37
CA MET A 223 11.72 1.28 -18.88
C MET A 223 12.93 0.97 -18.01
N ILE A 224 12.83 -0.01 -17.10
CA ILE A 224 13.96 -0.47 -16.29
C ILE A 224 15.08 -0.99 -17.18
N ALA A 225 14.76 -1.79 -18.20
CA ALA A 225 15.74 -2.34 -19.14
C ALA A 225 16.43 -1.24 -19.97
N GLU A 226 15.67 -0.26 -20.48
CA GLU A 226 16.20 0.87 -21.24
C GLU A 226 17.19 1.69 -20.40
N LYS A 227 16.81 2.02 -19.15
CA LYS A 227 17.67 2.76 -18.21
C LYS A 227 18.93 1.97 -17.85
N LYS A 228 18.80 0.66 -17.62
CA LYS A 228 19.95 -0.22 -17.35
C LYS A 228 20.94 -0.25 -18.52
N ASN A 229 20.45 -0.24 -19.76
CA ASN A 229 21.30 -0.26 -20.96
C ASN A 229 21.94 1.11 -21.23
N GLY A 230 21.21 2.21 -21.01
CA GLY A 230 21.75 3.56 -21.14
C GLY A 230 22.89 3.86 -20.16
N CYS A 231 22.81 3.30 -18.94
CA CYS A 231 23.83 3.47 -17.90
C CYS A 231 25.12 2.67 -18.17
N LYS A 232 25.08 1.63 -19.02
CA LYS A 232 26.27 0.88 -19.45
C LYS A 232 27.03 1.53 -20.62
N ALA A 233 26.43 2.51 -21.28
CA ALA A 233 26.99 3.19 -22.45
C ALA A 233 27.65 4.55 -22.12
N ALA A 234 27.64 4.96 -20.85
CA ALA A 234 28.23 6.19 -20.32
C ALA A 234 29.33 5.86 -19.31
#